data_AF-A0A6A3NQ09-F1
#
_entry.id   AF-A0A6A3NQ09-F1
#
_cell.length_a   1.000
_cell.length_b   1.000
_cell.length_c   1.000
_cell.angle_alpha   90.00
_cell.angle_beta   90.00
_cell.angle_gamma   90.00
#
_symmetry.space_group_name_H-M   'P 1'
#
loop_
_entity.id
_entity.type
_entity.pdbx_description
1 polymer ?
#
loop_
_entity_poly.entity_id
_entity_poly.type
_entity_poly.pdbx_seq_one_letter_code
_entity_poly.pdbx_strand_id
1 'polypeptide(L)'
;MTYHPYKPDASGYTALHRFAKRRDEAVVTLLLAMYDGKAIDLASVKSFKQQQIALHVAAKNANHEGLVVGLESRLATSAADGVALQLLRGAEPD
;
A
#
# COMPACT_ATOMS: atom_id res chain seq x y z
N MET A 1 -10.08 3.16 -21.56
CA MET A 1 -9.59 3.58 -20.24
C MET A 1 -8.09 3.33 -20.16
N THR A 2 -7.29 4.36 -19.93
CA THR A 2 -5.85 4.24 -19.70
C THR A 2 -5.64 3.77 -18.26
N TYR A 3 -5.10 2.57 -18.06
CA TYR A 3 -4.78 2.07 -16.71
C TYR A 3 -3.62 2.89 -16.15
N HIS A 4 -3.83 3.52 -15.01
CA HIS A 4 -2.78 4.25 -14.29
C HIS A 4 -2.48 3.50 -12.98
N PRO A 5 -1.32 2.83 -12.85
CA PRO A 5 -1.04 1.96 -11.70
C PRO A 5 -1.10 2.69 -10.35
N TYR A 6 -0.80 4.00 -10.36
CA TYR A 6 -0.80 4.82 -9.16
C TYR A 6 -2.14 5.50 -8.86
N LYS A 7 -3.09 5.49 -9.80
CA LYS A 7 -4.42 6.05 -9.56
C LYS A 7 -5.38 4.97 -9.06
N PRO A 8 -6.29 5.31 -8.15
CA PRO A 8 -7.34 4.40 -7.74
C PRO A 8 -8.31 4.11 -8.89
N ASP A 9 -8.68 2.84 -9.04
CA ASP A 9 -9.78 2.40 -9.89
C ASP A 9 -11.13 2.89 -9.35
N ALA A 10 -12.23 2.59 -10.05
CA ALA A 10 -13.60 2.93 -9.63
C ALA A 10 -14.00 2.44 -8.22
N SER A 11 -13.25 1.52 -7.62
CA SER A 11 -13.46 1.03 -6.24
C SER A 11 -12.52 1.66 -5.20
N GLY A 12 -11.65 2.59 -5.60
CA GLY A 12 -10.61 3.18 -4.74
C GLY A 12 -9.34 2.33 -4.62
N TYR A 13 -9.23 1.24 -5.38
CA TYR A 13 -8.08 0.34 -5.33
C TYR A 13 -7.01 0.83 -6.30
N THR A 14 -5.80 1.04 -5.82
CA THR A 14 -4.61 1.26 -6.66
C THR A 14 -3.98 -0.07 -7.07
N ALA A 15 -2.99 -0.04 -7.97
CA ALA A 15 -2.16 -1.21 -8.26
C ALA A 15 -1.60 -1.83 -6.97
N LEU A 16 -1.10 -0.99 -6.06
CA LEU A 16 -0.52 -1.42 -4.79
C LEU A 16 -1.48 -2.29 -3.97
N HIS A 17 -2.77 -1.95 -3.91
CA HIS A 17 -3.77 -2.77 -3.23
C HIS A 17 -3.99 -4.13 -3.92
N ARG A 18 -4.02 -4.15 -5.25
CA ARG A 18 -4.25 -5.38 -6.03
C ARG A 18 -3.07 -6.33 -5.88
N PHE A 19 -1.84 -5.82 -5.95
CA PHE A 19 -0.63 -6.62 -5.79
C PHE A 19 -0.40 -7.03 -4.34
N ALA A 20 -0.75 -6.17 -3.37
CA ALA A 20 -0.79 -6.55 -1.96
C ALA A 20 -1.75 -7.72 -1.71
N LYS A 21 -2.93 -7.68 -2.35
CA LYS A 21 -3.87 -8.82 -2.33
C LYS A 21 -3.29 -10.07 -2.98
N ARG A 22 -2.58 -9.94 -4.11
CA ARG A 22 -1.97 -11.05 -4.86
C ARG A 22 -0.71 -11.63 -4.21
N ARG A 23 -0.16 -10.99 -3.17
CA ARG A 23 1.08 -11.38 -2.49
C ARG A 23 2.33 -11.24 -3.37
N ASP A 24 2.30 -10.27 -4.27
CA ASP A 24 3.33 -10.07 -5.28
C ASP A 24 4.40 -9.09 -4.77
N GLU A 25 5.22 -9.53 -3.80
CA GLU A 25 6.23 -8.69 -3.13
C GLU A 25 7.19 -8.00 -4.09
N ALA A 26 7.63 -8.70 -5.14
CA ALA A 26 8.54 -8.14 -6.15
C ALA A 26 7.88 -6.97 -6.90
N VAL A 27 6.62 -7.11 -7.30
CA VAL A 27 5.88 -6.08 -8.02
C VAL A 27 5.51 -4.92 -7.09
N VAL A 28 5.14 -5.20 -5.85
CA VAL A 28 4.90 -4.17 -4.82
C VAL A 28 6.16 -3.35 -4.58
N THR A 29 7.31 -4.02 -4.45
CA THR A 29 8.61 -3.36 -4.28
C THR A 29 8.96 -2.52 -5.50
N LEU A 30 8.77 -3.07 -6.70
CA LEU A 30 9.02 -2.36 -7.95
C LEU A 30 8.12 -1.14 -8.12
N LEU A 31 6.83 -1.25 -7.79
CA LEU A 31 5.87 -0.12 -7.82
C LEU A 31 6.31 1.01 -6.90
N LEU A 32 6.75 0.69 -5.68
CA LEU A 32 7.21 1.72 -4.73
C LEU A 32 8.54 2.32 -5.17
N ALA A 33 9.43 1.52 -5.78
CA ALA A 33 10.72 1.99 -6.27
C ALA A 33 10.63 2.82 -7.55
N MET A 34 9.67 2.52 -8.43
CA MET A 34 9.41 3.27 -9.67
C MET A 34 8.44 4.44 -9.49
N TYR A 35 7.87 4.61 -8.29
CA TYR A 35 7.01 5.75 -8.01
C TYR A 35 7.87 7.00 -7.82
N ASP A 36 7.65 8.01 -8.66
CA ASP A 36 8.37 9.29 -8.62
C ASP A 36 8.06 10.10 -7.35
N GLY A 37 6.90 9.82 -6.73
CA GLY A 37 6.47 10.43 -5.48
C GLY A 37 6.92 9.69 -4.22
N LYS A 38 6.46 10.18 -3.07
CA LYS A 38 6.70 9.48 -1.79
C LYS A 38 5.91 8.18 -1.76
N ALA A 39 6.57 7.06 -1.53
CA ALA A 39 5.93 5.75 -1.37
C ALA A 39 4.77 5.77 -0.35
N ILE A 40 4.88 6.61 0.69
CA ILE A 40 3.82 6.84 1.68
C ILE A 40 2.53 7.38 1.09
N ASP A 41 2.59 8.21 0.04
CA ASP A 41 1.42 8.83 -0.59
C ASP A 41 0.58 7.76 -1.28
N LEU A 42 1.26 6.88 -2.03
CA LEU A 42 0.63 5.73 -2.68
C LEU A 42 0.10 4.71 -1.67
N ALA A 43 0.84 4.48 -0.57
CA ALA A 43 0.42 3.56 0.49
C ALA A 43 -0.67 4.12 1.41
N SER A 44 -0.85 5.45 1.47
CA SER A 44 -1.93 6.11 2.22
C SER A 44 -3.26 6.13 1.48
N VAL A 45 -3.29 5.78 0.19
CA VAL A 45 -4.52 5.77 -0.59
C VAL A 45 -5.50 4.77 0.02
N LYS A 46 -6.66 5.25 0.43
CA LYS A 46 -7.74 4.43 0.99
C LYS A 46 -8.70 3.97 -0.11
N SER A 47 -9.08 2.70 -0.07
CA SER A 47 -10.17 2.19 -0.90
C SER A 47 -11.51 2.82 -0.51
N PHE A 48 -12.41 3.04 -1.48
CA PHE A 48 -13.64 3.79 -1.21
C PHE A 48 -14.61 3.04 -0.30
N LYS A 49 -14.81 1.75 -0.56
CA LYS A 49 -15.83 0.95 0.14
C LYS A 49 -15.46 0.55 1.58
N GLN A 50 -14.19 0.27 1.83
CA GLN A 50 -13.74 -0.28 3.11
C GLN A 50 -12.71 0.63 3.78
N GLN A 51 -12.35 1.77 3.17
CA GLN A 51 -11.31 2.68 3.68
C GLN A 51 -9.96 1.99 3.96
N GLN A 52 -9.73 0.81 3.37
CA GLN A 52 -8.53 0.00 3.55
C GLN A 52 -7.41 0.54 2.67
N ILE A 53 -6.22 0.68 3.23
CA ILE A 53 -4.95 0.88 2.51
C ILE A 53 -4.33 -0.45 2.06
N ALA A 54 -3.28 -0.40 1.24
CA ALA A 54 -2.59 -1.59 0.75
C ALA A 54 -2.10 -2.53 1.87
N LEU A 55 -1.64 -1.97 2.99
CA LEU A 55 -1.18 -2.74 4.16
C LEU A 55 -2.32 -3.56 4.78
N HIS A 56 -3.51 -2.98 4.94
CA HIS A 56 -4.69 -3.70 5.42
C HIS A 56 -5.09 -4.83 4.48
N VAL A 57 -5.01 -4.60 3.17
CA VAL A 57 -5.31 -5.63 2.18
C VAL A 57 -4.29 -6.77 2.25
N ALA A 58 -3.01 -6.48 2.44
CA ALA A 58 -1.97 -7.49 2.65
C ALA A 58 -2.22 -8.31 3.93
N ALA A 59 -2.53 -7.64 5.04
CA ALA A 59 -2.80 -8.28 6.34
C ALA A 59 -4.07 -9.15 6.31
N LYS A 60 -5.17 -8.62 5.75
CA LYS A 60 -6.47 -9.32 5.64
C LYS A 60 -6.39 -10.58 4.79
N ASN A 61 -5.52 -10.58 3.78
CA ASN A 61 -5.41 -11.72 2.87
C ASN A 61 -4.51 -12.85 3.42
N ALA A 62 -4.25 -12.87 4.74
CA ALA A 62 -3.77 -13.96 5.59
C ALA A 62 -2.71 -14.89 4.97
N ASN A 63 -1.42 -14.62 5.27
CA ASN A 63 -0.24 -15.51 5.18
C ASN A 63 1.01 -14.89 4.53
N HIS A 64 1.12 -13.56 4.40
CA HIS A 64 2.40 -12.94 4.03
C HIS A 64 2.77 -11.83 5.02
N GLU A 65 3.13 -12.24 6.23
CA GLU A 65 3.86 -11.35 7.15
C GLU A 65 5.08 -10.75 6.44
N GLY A 66 5.76 -11.50 5.57
CA GLY A 66 6.85 -11.00 4.72
C GLY A 66 6.48 -9.78 3.89
N LEU A 67 5.32 -9.80 3.20
CA LEU A 67 4.84 -8.67 2.41
C LEU A 67 4.48 -7.47 3.30
N VAL A 68 3.81 -7.71 4.42
CA VAL A 68 3.42 -6.66 5.37
C VAL A 68 4.67 -6.00 5.94
N VAL A 69 5.62 -6.78 6.44
CA VAL A 69 6.90 -6.31 6.99
C VAL A 69 7.75 -5.64 5.91
N GLY A 70 7.77 -6.18 4.69
CA GLY A 70 8.48 -5.62 3.55
C GLY A 70 7.91 -4.25 3.15
N LEU A 71 6.59 -4.12 3.05
CA LEU A 71 5.90 -2.84 2.86
C LEU A 71 6.23 -1.87 3.99
N GLU A 72 6.12 -2.29 5.25
CA GLU A 72 6.41 -1.44 6.40
C GLU A 72 7.86 -0.95 6.40
N SER A 73 8.82 -1.84 6.17
CA SER A 73 10.24 -1.50 6.13
C SER A 73 10.60 -0.54 4.99
N ARG A 74 9.98 -0.72 3.82
CA ARG A 74 10.16 0.18 2.67
C ARG A 74 9.53 1.54 2.90
N LEU A 75 8.33 1.58 3.46
CA LEU A 75 7.64 2.82 3.80
C LEU A 75 8.38 3.56 4.92
N ALA A 76 8.94 2.86 5.90
CA ALA A 76 9.78 3.41 6.95
C ALA A 76 11.11 3.98 6.41
N THR A 77 11.72 3.34 5.42
CA THR A 77 12.88 3.91 4.69
C THR A 77 12.51 5.20 3.95
N SER A 78 11.30 5.28 3.39
CA SER A 78 10.85 6.44 2.60
C SER A 78 10.35 7.61 3.45
N ALA A 79 9.89 7.34 4.66
CA ALA A 79 9.46 8.34 5.61
C ALA A 79 10.68 8.74 6.43
N ALA A 80 11.22 9.93 6.16
CA ALA A 80 12.29 10.52 6.98
C ALA A 80 11.92 10.66 8.47
N ASP A 81 10.66 10.43 8.83
CA ASP A 81 10.13 10.48 10.18
C ASP A 81 9.16 9.30 10.37
N GLY A 82 9.45 8.39 11.32
CA GLY A 82 8.68 7.15 11.55
C GLY A 82 7.19 7.34 11.84
N VAL A 83 6.76 8.59 12.06
CA VAL A 83 5.37 9.01 12.27
C VAL A 83 4.45 8.61 11.11
N ALA A 84 4.95 8.67 9.87
CA ALA A 84 4.10 8.41 8.71
C ALA A 84 3.61 6.95 8.66
N LEU A 85 4.43 6.01 9.12
CA LEU A 85 4.05 4.60 9.21
C LEU A 85 3.01 4.37 10.31
N GLN A 86 3.15 5.07 11.44
CA GLN A 86 2.20 5.03 12.55
C GLN A 86 0.81 5.52 12.11
N LEU A 87 0.76 6.57 11.27
CA LEU A 87 -0.48 7.11 10.70
C LEU A 87 -1.16 6.12 9.73
N LEU A 88 -0.37 5.37 8.96
CA LEU A 88 -0.90 4.32 8.08
C LEU A 88 -1.50 3.15 8.88
N ARG A 89 -0.85 2.77 9.99
CA ARG A 89 -1.29 1.66 10.85
C ARG A 89 -2.53 2.02 11.67
N GLY A 90 -2.65 3.27 12.14
CA GLY A 90 -3.81 3.77 12.88
C GLY A 90 -5.03 4.08 12.01
N ALA A 91 -4.92 3.95 10.68
CA ALA A 91 -6.03 4.12 9.76
C ALA A 91 -6.90 2.84 9.67
N GLU A 92 -7.32 2.29 10.81
CA GLU A 92 -8.27 1.18 10.82
C GLU A 92 -9.65 1.67 10.36
N PRO A 93 -10.34 0.95 9.47
CA PRO A 93 -11.75 1.22 9.19
C PRO A 93 -12.60 0.63 10.31
N ASP A 94 -13.39 1.49 10.95
CA ASP A 94 -14.47 1.15 11.88
C ASP A 94 -15.49 0.16 11.25
#